data_AF-A0A811UC52-F1
#
_entry.id   AF-A0A811UC52-F1
#
_cell.length_a   1.000
_cell.length_b   1.000
_cell.length_c   1.000
_cell.angle_alpha   90.00
_cell.angle_beta   90.00
_cell.angle_gamma   90.00
#
_symmetry.space_group_name_H-M   'P 1'
#
loop_
_entity.id
_entity.type
_entity.pdbx_description
1 polymer ?
#
loop_
_entity_poly.entity_id
_entity_poly.type
_entity_poly.pdbx_seq_one_letter_code
_entity_poly.pdbx_strand_id
1 'polypeptide(L)'
;VFNRGMRCFDDYTSRCLTNKTLNLFKNNVEGARRFFQRFCSDREFQKDYLRHKDCFSYIQDDWMRCTRNFQEILTDELHGEHSNVTNKFMEFCCARHAYENCIYNSARYKCYKNSAKFARDTAKTLSDEKHFSNCRQYENALCSVGHPRSLYGGGTSAIFGWTQLLLVWLPAGLLAGATRGRRYA
;
A
#
# COMPACT_ATOMS: atom_id res chain seq x y z
N VAL A 1 27.80 2.37 -0.20
CA VAL A 1 27.29 1.93 1.13
C VAL A 1 26.62 0.56 1.07
N PHE A 2 25.64 0.32 0.19
CA PHE A 2 24.90 -0.95 0.08
C PHE A 2 25.79 -2.21 0.02
N ASN A 3 26.73 -2.29 -0.92
CA ASN A 3 27.62 -3.47 -1.06
C ASN A 3 28.41 -3.79 0.22
N ARG A 4 28.80 -2.76 0.99
CA ARG A 4 29.48 -2.94 2.27
C ARG A 4 28.51 -3.49 3.33
N GLY A 5 27.29 -2.96 3.37
CA GLY A 5 26.21 -3.48 4.22
C GLY A 5 25.88 -4.95 3.94
N MET A 6 25.79 -5.33 2.66
CA MET A 6 25.52 -6.72 2.29
C MET A 6 26.65 -7.68 2.65
N ARG A 7 27.92 -7.25 2.60
CA ARG A 7 29.05 -8.06 3.11
C ARG A 7 28.93 -8.29 4.61
N CYS A 8 28.61 -7.24 5.37
CA CYS A 8 28.37 -7.37 6.82
C CYS A 8 27.22 -8.34 7.12
N PHE A 9 26.14 -8.28 6.33
CA PHE A 9 25.03 -9.22 6.43
C PHE A 9 25.48 -10.66 6.12
N ASP A 10 26.26 -10.89 5.07
CA ASP A 10 26.77 -12.23 4.72
C ASP A 10 27.72 -12.78 5.80
N ASP A 11 28.59 -11.93 6.35
CA ASP A 11 29.50 -12.30 7.44
C ASP A 11 28.72 -12.64 8.72
N TYR A 12 27.73 -11.84 9.10
CA TYR A 12 26.88 -12.11 10.26
C TYR A 12 26.10 -13.42 10.08
N THR A 13 25.43 -13.57 8.94
CA THR A 13 24.56 -14.72 8.71
C THR A 13 25.33 -16.04 8.59
N SER A 14 26.56 -16.02 8.07
CA SER A 14 27.43 -17.20 8.00
C SER A 14 28.00 -17.62 9.36
N ARG A 15 28.24 -16.67 10.27
CA ARG A 15 28.85 -16.94 11.58
C ARG A 15 27.83 -17.24 12.66
N CYS A 16 26.67 -16.58 12.63
CA CYS A 16 25.77 -16.50 13.78
C CYS A 16 24.43 -17.21 13.60
N LEU A 17 24.03 -17.58 12.38
CA LEU A 17 22.70 -18.14 12.13
C LEU A 17 22.73 -19.63 11.74
N THR A 18 21.72 -20.38 12.20
CA THR A 18 21.47 -21.76 11.77
C THR A 18 20.69 -21.79 10.44
N ASN A 19 20.70 -22.91 9.72
CA ASN A 19 20.10 -23.02 8.37
C ASN A 19 18.63 -22.53 8.28
N LYS A 20 17.79 -22.76 9.30
CA LYS A 20 16.38 -22.32 9.30
C LYS A 20 16.28 -20.79 9.41
N THR A 21 16.95 -20.21 10.40
CA THR A 21 16.98 -18.75 10.63
C THR A 21 17.69 -18.02 9.48
N LEU A 22 18.76 -18.62 8.94
CA LEU A 22 19.50 -18.14 7.79
C LEU A 22 18.60 -17.92 6.56
N ASN A 23 17.75 -18.90 6.24
CA ASN A 23 16.85 -18.80 5.09
C ASN A 23 15.82 -17.67 5.26
N LEU A 24 15.26 -17.51 6.47
CA LEU A 24 14.35 -16.41 6.77
C LEU A 24 15.01 -15.05 6.54
N PHE A 25 16.19 -14.82 7.13
CA PHE A 25 16.91 -13.56 6.99
C PHE A 25 17.32 -13.29 5.54
N LYS A 26 17.81 -14.31 4.81
CA LYS A 26 18.19 -14.18 3.40
C LYS A 26 16.98 -13.81 2.52
N ASN A 27 15.82 -14.40 2.78
CA ASN A 27 14.61 -14.10 2.01
C ASN A 27 14.19 -12.63 2.16
N ASN A 28 14.27 -12.06 3.37
CA ASN A 28 13.88 -10.68 3.64
C ASN A 28 14.77 -9.62 2.93
N VAL A 29 16.04 -9.94 2.66
CA VAL A 29 16.97 -9.01 2.01
C VAL A 29 17.11 -9.25 0.51
N GLU A 30 16.54 -10.34 -0.02
CA GLU A 30 16.75 -10.79 -1.39
C GLU A 30 16.21 -9.79 -2.42
N GLY A 31 15.01 -9.23 -2.19
CA GLY A 31 14.42 -8.22 -3.06
C GLY A 31 15.32 -6.98 -3.19
N ALA A 32 15.80 -6.45 -2.05
CA ALA A 32 16.73 -5.33 -2.01
C ALA A 32 18.07 -5.68 -2.68
N ARG A 33 18.63 -6.86 -2.40
CA ARG A 33 19.88 -7.35 -3.01
C ARG A 33 19.79 -7.38 -4.54
N ARG A 34 18.72 -7.95 -5.10
CA ARG A 34 18.53 -7.99 -6.55
C ARG A 34 18.31 -6.61 -7.16
N PHE A 35 17.51 -5.76 -6.52
CA PHE A 35 17.31 -4.38 -6.97
C PHE A 35 18.66 -3.65 -7.06
N PHE A 36 19.44 -3.65 -5.97
CA PHE A 36 20.71 -2.92 -5.92
C PHE A 36 21.78 -3.55 -6.81
N GLN A 37 21.75 -4.87 -7.04
CA GLN A 37 22.63 -5.50 -8.02
C GLN A 37 22.38 -4.94 -9.42
N ARG A 38 21.12 -4.83 -9.85
CA ARG A 38 20.76 -4.21 -11.13
C ARG A 38 21.08 -2.72 -11.13
N PHE A 39 20.66 -2.01 -10.10
CA PHE A 39 20.90 -0.57 -9.96
C PHE A 39 22.39 -0.20 -10.03
N CYS A 40 23.27 -1.01 -9.44
CA CYS A 40 24.71 -0.73 -9.43
C CYS A 40 25.44 -1.24 -10.68
N SER A 41 24.99 -2.33 -11.29
CA SER A 41 25.79 -3.07 -12.28
C SER A 41 25.17 -3.17 -13.68
N ASP A 42 23.86 -2.95 -13.84
CA ASP A 42 23.15 -3.04 -15.11
C ASP A 42 22.97 -1.64 -15.73
N ARG A 43 23.70 -1.38 -16.83
CA ARG A 43 23.69 -0.07 -17.51
C ARG A 43 22.35 0.28 -18.15
N GLU A 44 21.60 -0.71 -18.64
CA GLU A 44 20.31 -0.44 -19.26
C GLU A 44 19.26 -0.13 -18.20
N PHE A 45 19.30 -0.85 -17.07
CA PHE A 45 18.46 -0.52 -15.92
C PHE A 45 18.79 0.86 -15.34
N GLN A 46 20.06 1.23 -15.26
CA GLN A 46 20.47 2.58 -14.82
C GLN A 46 19.91 3.67 -15.72
N LYS A 47 20.02 3.52 -17.04
CA LYS A 47 19.47 4.48 -18.00
C LYS A 47 17.96 4.62 -17.84
N ASP A 48 17.25 3.51 -17.68
CA ASP A 48 15.80 3.52 -17.51
C ASP A 48 15.39 4.17 -16.18
N TYR A 49 16.08 3.84 -15.08
CA TYR A 49 15.88 4.51 -13.80
C TYR A 49 16.06 6.03 -13.90
N LEU A 50 17.11 6.50 -14.59
CA LEU A 50 17.38 7.92 -14.75
C LEU A 50 16.27 8.66 -15.49
N ARG A 51 15.55 8.01 -16.40
CA ARG A 51 14.36 8.58 -17.08
C ARG A 51 13.18 8.78 -16.13
N HIS A 52 13.14 8.03 -15.02
CA HIS A 52 12.04 8.03 -14.07
C HIS A 52 12.38 8.66 -12.70
N LYS A 53 13.65 9.04 -12.48
CA LYS A 53 14.17 9.48 -11.17
C LYS A 53 13.35 10.58 -10.50
N ASP A 54 12.87 11.57 -11.27
CA ASP A 54 12.15 12.72 -10.70
C ASP A 54 10.79 12.31 -10.12
N CYS A 55 10.18 11.27 -10.70
CA CYS A 55 8.94 10.71 -10.15
C CYS A 55 9.15 10.12 -8.75
N PHE A 56 10.29 9.47 -8.50
CA PHE A 56 10.60 8.93 -7.17
C PHE A 56 10.69 10.04 -6.12
N SER A 57 11.19 11.22 -6.48
CA SER A 57 11.17 12.39 -5.59
C SER A 57 9.73 12.87 -5.33
N TYR A 58 8.87 12.93 -6.34
CA TYR A 58 7.48 13.39 -6.18
C TYR A 58 6.61 12.45 -5.35
N ILE A 59 6.90 11.15 -5.39
CA ILE A 59 6.14 10.12 -4.66
C ILE A 59 6.84 9.64 -3.40
N GLN A 60 7.98 10.22 -3.00
CA GLN A 60 8.79 9.71 -1.89
C GLN A 60 7.96 9.50 -0.60
N ASP A 61 7.16 10.50 -0.22
CA ASP A 61 6.31 10.42 0.98
C ASP A 61 5.19 9.39 0.83
N ASP A 62 4.60 9.30 -0.38
CA ASP A 62 3.58 8.28 -0.66
C ASP A 62 4.18 6.88 -0.61
N TRP A 63 5.38 6.70 -1.16
CA TRP A 63 6.12 5.45 -1.14
C TRP A 63 6.36 5.02 0.31
N MET A 64 6.88 5.91 1.16
CA MET A 64 7.09 5.63 2.58
C MET A 64 5.78 5.26 3.29
N ARG A 65 4.68 5.94 2.99
CA ARG A 65 3.35 5.59 3.54
C ARG A 65 2.88 4.22 3.06
N CYS A 66 3.00 3.91 1.77
CA CYS A 66 2.64 2.60 1.22
C CYS A 66 3.49 1.49 1.87
N THR A 67 4.80 1.70 2.02
CA THR A 67 5.71 0.75 2.68
C THR A 67 5.34 0.53 4.14
N ARG A 68 5.04 1.60 4.89
CA ARG A 68 4.63 1.48 6.30
C ARG A 68 3.35 0.67 6.44
N ASN A 69 2.32 0.96 5.65
CA ASN A 69 1.06 0.21 5.68
C ASN A 69 1.28 -1.28 5.35
N PHE A 70 2.19 -1.59 4.42
CA PHE A 70 2.56 -2.96 4.10
C PHE A 70 3.25 -3.65 5.28
N GLN A 71 4.23 -2.98 5.90
CA GLN A 71 4.97 -3.51 7.05
C GLN A 71 4.09 -3.72 8.29
N GLU A 72 3.11 -2.84 8.53
CA GLU A 72 2.12 -3.00 9.59
C GLU A 72 1.33 -4.30 9.41
N ILE A 73 0.81 -4.57 8.20
CA ILE A 73 0.08 -5.81 7.91
C ILE A 73 0.99 -7.04 8.09
N LEU A 74 2.25 -6.96 7.64
CA LEU A 74 3.21 -8.06 7.85
C LEU A 74 3.43 -8.33 9.34
N THR A 75 3.50 -7.28 10.16
CA THR A 75 3.75 -7.39 11.60
C THR A 75 2.52 -7.93 12.33
N ASP A 76 1.32 -7.44 12.02
CA ASP A 76 0.08 -7.85 12.68
C ASP A 76 -0.25 -9.33 12.41
N GLU A 77 -0.10 -9.79 11.16
CA GLU A 77 -0.33 -11.20 10.79
C GLU A 77 0.68 -12.18 11.40
N LEU A 78 1.92 -11.72 11.63
CA LEU A 78 2.94 -12.52 12.32
C LEU A 78 2.58 -12.74 13.81
N HIS A 79 1.87 -11.81 14.45
CA HIS A 79 1.49 -11.89 15.86
C HIS A 79 0.08 -12.45 16.11
N GLY A 80 -0.75 -12.60 15.07
CA GLY A 80 -2.08 -13.22 15.20
C GLY A 80 -1.98 -14.72 15.52
N GLU A 81 -2.37 -15.13 16.73
CA GLU A 81 -2.30 -16.54 17.19
C GLU A 81 -3.36 -17.48 16.58
N HIS A 82 -4.35 -16.95 15.83
CA HIS A 82 -5.57 -17.73 15.49
C HIS A 82 -5.88 -17.93 14.00
N SER A 83 -5.03 -17.51 13.05
CA SER A 83 -5.32 -17.70 11.61
C SER A 83 -4.55 -18.87 10.98
N ASN A 84 -5.25 -19.66 10.15
CA ASN A 84 -4.69 -20.76 9.37
C ASN A 84 -3.55 -20.26 8.45
N VAL A 85 -2.49 -21.04 8.29
CA VAL A 85 -1.33 -20.76 7.42
C VAL A 85 -1.76 -20.35 6.01
N THR A 86 -2.79 -21.00 5.44
CA THR A 86 -3.32 -20.64 4.12
C THR A 86 -3.90 -19.22 4.12
N ASN A 87 -4.64 -18.84 5.16
CA ASN A 87 -5.22 -17.49 5.24
C ASN A 87 -4.13 -16.44 5.41
N LYS A 88 -3.12 -16.68 6.27
CA LYS A 88 -1.96 -15.79 6.41
C LYS A 88 -1.24 -15.59 5.07
N PHE A 89 -1.02 -16.67 4.34
CA PHE A 89 -0.40 -16.62 3.02
C PHE A 89 -1.21 -15.74 2.04
N MET A 90 -2.54 -15.90 2.04
CA MET A 90 -3.45 -15.10 1.22
C MET A 90 -3.41 -13.61 1.59
N GLU A 91 -3.47 -13.30 2.88
CA GLU A 91 -3.37 -11.92 3.39
C GLU A 91 -2.05 -11.28 2.97
N PHE A 92 -0.92 -12.00 3.07
CA PHE A 92 0.37 -11.50 2.58
C PHE A 92 0.37 -11.21 1.08
N CYS A 93 -0.23 -12.09 0.26
CA CYS A 93 -0.34 -11.86 -1.17
C CYS A 93 -1.18 -10.61 -1.49
N CYS A 94 -2.28 -10.39 -0.80
CA CYS A 94 -3.11 -9.21 -0.99
C CYS A 94 -2.47 -7.94 -0.44
N ALA A 95 -1.76 -8.01 0.68
CA ALA A 95 -0.98 -6.90 1.21
C ALA A 95 0.10 -6.45 0.22
N ARG A 96 0.81 -7.41 -0.41
CA ARG A 96 1.79 -7.11 -1.46
C ARG A 96 1.12 -6.46 -2.67
N HIS A 97 -0.01 -6.99 -3.13
CA HIS A 97 -0.75 -6.42 -4.24
C HIS A 97 -1.22 -4.97 -3.96
N ALA A 98 -1.73 -4.74 -2.75
CA ALA A 98 -2.13 -3.41 -2.29
C ALA A 98 -0.94 -2.44 -2.23
N TYR A 99 0.22 -2.90 -1.74
CA TYR A 99 1.46 -2.13 -1.72
C TYR A 99 1.90 -1.71 -3.14
N GLU A 100 1.94 -2.66 -4.08
CA GLU A 100 2.30 -2.39 -5.48
C GLU A 100 1.34 -1.38 -6.13
N ASN A 101 0.03 -1.55 -5.92
CA ASN A 101 -0.99 -0.66 -6.49
C ASN A 101 -1.01 0.72 -5.83
N CYS A 102 -0.72 0.81 -4.53
CA CYS A 102 -0.58 2.08 -3.81
C CYS A 102 0.50 2.94 -4.48
N ILE A 103 1.67 2.36 -4.71
CA ILE A 103 2.79 3.02 -5.39
C ILE A 103 2.44 3.36 -6.84
N TYR A 104 1.86 2.42 -7.59
CA TYR A 104 1.45 2.65 -8.97
C TYR A 104 0.48 3.82 -9.08
N ASN A 105 -0.53 3.88 -8.21
CA ASN A 105 -1.54 4.93 -8.21
C ASN A 105 -0.93 6.28 -7.86
N SER A 106 -0.11 6.36 -6.80
CA SER A 106 0.60 7.59 -6.45
C SER A 106 1.44 8.13 -7.61
N ALA A 107 2.22 7.26 -8.26
CA ALA A 107 3.00 7.63 -9.43
C ALA A 107 2.14 7.95 -10.65
N ARG A 108 0.98 7.31 -10.82
CA ARG A 108 0.06 7.61 -11.93
C ARG A 108 -0.62 8.97 -11.77
N TYR A 109 -0.90 9.40 -10.53
CA TYR A 109 -1.49 10.72 -10.27
C TYR A 109 -0.47 11.85 -10.30
N LYS A 110 0.76 11.61 -9.83
CA LYS A 110 1.81 12.63 -9.72
C LYS A 110 2.80 12.65 -10.88
N CYS A 111 2.81 11.60 -11.71
CA CYS A 111 3.76 11.41 -12.81
C CYS A 111 3.07 10.83 -14.06
N TYR A 112 3.86 10.57 -15.11
CA TYR A 112 3.39 9.93 -16.34
C TYR A 112 3.19 8.41 -16.20
N LYS A 113 2.33 7.84 -17.06
CA LYS A 113 1.96 6.41 -17.05
C LYS A 113 3.17 5.45 -17.06
N ASN A 114 4.22 5.77 -17.82
CA ASN A 114 5.41 4.93 -17.89
C ASN A 114 6.19 4.93 -16.57
N SER A 115 6.31 6.08 -15.90
CA SER A 115 6.91 6.18 -14.56
C SER A 115 6.11 5.42 -13.51
N ALA A 116 4.78 5.42 -13.61
CA ALA A 116 3.93 4.63 -12.73
C ALA A 116 4.20 3.12 -12.86
N LYS A 117 4.32 2.62 -14.09
CA LYS A 117 4.69 1.22 -14.34
C LYS A 117 6.08 0.91 -13.76
N PHE A 118 7.07 1.76 -14.03
CA PHE A 118 8.43 1.57 -13.52
C PHE A 118 8.48 1.56 -11.98
N ALA A 119 7.75 2.47 -11.33
CA ALA A 119 7.62 2.52 -9.88
C ALA A 119 7.00 1.23 -9.32
N ARG A 120 5.95 0.71 -9.95
CA ARG A 120 5.33 -0.57 -9.58
C ARG A 120 6.29 -1.75 -9.73
N ASP A 121 7.01 -1.84 -10.85
CA ASP A 121 7.98 -2.91 -11.10
C ASP A 121 9.15 -2.87 -10.10
N THR A 122 9.54 -1.66 -9.69
CA THR A 122 10.51 -1.44 -8.61
C THR A 122 9.96 -1.93 -7.26
N ALA A 123 8.74 -1.54 -6.91
CA ALA A 123 8.07 -1.97 -5.68
C ALA A 123 7.98 -3.50 -5.61
N LYS A 124 7.54 -4.12 -6.71
CA LYS A 124 7.47 -5.56 -6.87
C LYS A 124 8.82 -6.24 -6.66
N THR A 125 9.89 -5.72 -7.25
CA THR A 125 11.25 -6.26 -7.07
C THR A 125 11.67 -6.22 -5.60
N LEU A 126 11.37 -5.13 -4.90
CA LEU A 126 11.73 -4.92 -3.50
C LEU A 126 10.90 -5.80 -2.54
N SER A 127 9.62 -6.04 -2.85
CA SER A 127 8.74 -6.91 -2.08
C SER A 127 8.73 -8.36 -2.56
N ASP A 128 9.61 -8.74 -3.50
CA ASP A 128 9.67 -10.11 -3.99
C ASP A 128 10.53 -10.96 -3.05
N GLU A 129 9.86 -11.84 -2.32
CA GLU A 129 10.48 -12.85 -1.47
C GLU A 129 10.18 -14.23 -2.04
N LYS A 130 11.06 -15.20 -1.77
CA LYS A 130 10.89 -16.59 -2.20
C LYS A 130 9.55 -17.19 -1.77
N HIS A 131 9.01 -16.74 -0.62
CA HIS A 131 7.71 -17.18 -0.12
C HIS A 131 6.55 -16.68 -0.99
N PHE A 132 6.68 -15.57 -1.71
CA PHE A 132 5.60 -14.95 -2.48
C PHE A 132 5.57 -15.35 -3.96
N SER A 133 6.40 -16.32 -4.39
CA SER A 133 6.48 -16.73 -5.80
C SER A 133 5.15 -17.22 -6.38
N ASN A 134 4.24 -17.71 -5.52
CA ASN A 134 2.93 -18.25 -5.90
C ASN A 134 1.77 -17.25 -5.76
N CYS A 135 2.00 -16.04 -5.23
CA CYS A 135 0.93 -15.05 -5.03
C CYS A 135 0.23 -14.65 -6.34
N ARG A 136 0.91 -14.77 -7.49
CA ARG A 136 0.36 -14.43 -8.81
C ARG A 136 -0.97 -15.13 -9.13
N GLN A 137 -1.17 -16.35 -8.63
CA GLN A 137 -2.40 -17.12 -8.86
C GLN A 137 -3.60 -16.58 -8.05
N TYR A 138 -3.31 -15.89 -6.95
CA TYR A 138 -4.28 -15.42 -5.97
C TYR A 138 -4.61 -13.93 -6.15
N GLU A 139 -3.64 -13.13 -6.55
CA GLU A 139 -3.77 -11.67 -6.74
C GLU A 139 -4.94 -11.29 -7.65
N ASN A 140 -5.03 -11.91 -8.82
CA ASN A 140 -6.05 -11.57 -9.83
C ASN A 140 -7.46 -12.01 -9.41
N ALA A 141 -7.58 -13.12 -8.69
CA ALA A 141 -8.86 -13.71 -8.32
C ALA A 141 -9.44 -13.14 -7.02
N LEU A 142 -8.59 -12.78 -6.06
CA LEU A 142 -9.00 -12.51 -4.67
C LEU A 142 -8.65 -11.10 -4.19
N CYS A 143 -7.54 -10.52 -4.64
CA CYS A 143 -7.06 -9.24 -4.12
C CYS A 143 -7.55 -8.03 -4.94
N SER A 144 -8.02 -8.24 -6.17
CA SER A 144 -8.60 -7.19 -7.04
C SER A 144 -9.99 -6.75 -6.58
N VAL A 145 -10.68 -7.60 -5.82
CA VAL A 145 -11.94 -7.29 -5.15
C VAL A 145 -11.54 -6.75 -3.79
N GLY A 146 -11.63 -5.43 -3.59
CA GLY A 146 -11.18 -4.80 -2.36
C GLY A 146 -11.82 -5.47 -1.16
N HIS A 147 -11.05 -6.27 -0.43
CA HIS A 147 -11.48 -6.72 0.89
C HIS A 147 -11.49 -5.46 1.75
N PRO A 148 -12.65 -4.99 2.24
CA PRO A 148 -12.65 -4.02 3.31
C PRO A 148 -11.84 -4.64 4.43
N ARG A 149 -10.78 -3.95 4.86
CA ARG A 149 -10.05 -4.26 6.09
C ARG A 149 -11.08 -4.71 7.13
N SER A 150 -10.83 -5.88 7.70
CA SER A 150 -11.52 -6.42 8.86
C SER A 150 -12.02 -5.30 9.78
N LEU A 151 -13.33 -5.05 9.72
CA LEU A 151 -14.11 -4.30 10.70
C LEU A 151 -14.29 -5.20 11.93
N TYR A 152 -13.19 -5.60 12.56
CA TYR A 152 -13.18 -6.22 13.88
C TYR A 152 -12.28 -5.40 14.80
N GLY A 153 -12.70 -4.15 15.00
CA GLY A 153 -12.39 -3.36 16.18
C GLY A 153 -13.72 -2.97 16.83
N GLY A 154 -14.08 -3.65 17.91
CA GLY A 154 -15.27 -3.32 18.69
C GLY A 154 -15.13 -1.95 19.36
N GLY A 155 -16.25 -1.25 19.53
CA GLY A 155 -16.35 -0.16 20.51
C GLY A 155 -17.03 1.12 20.04
N THR A 156 -18.33 1.21 20.34
CA THR A 156 -19.11 2.42 20.71
C THR A 156 -19.40 3.51 19.67
N SER A 157 -20.64 3.50 19.20
CA SER A 157 -21.56 4.65 19.06
C SER A 157 -20.94 6.04 18.88
N ALA A 158 -20.67 6.43 17.63
CA ALA A 158 -20.54 7.83 17.26
C ALA A 158 -21.85 8.30 16.64
N ILE A 159 -22.50 9.21 17.36
CA ILE A 159 -23.80 9.85 17.14
C ILE A 159 -23.88 10.43 15.72
N PHE A 160 -24.98 10.12 15.02
CA PHE A 160 -25.38 10.76 13.76
C PHE A 160 -25.56 12.27 13.97
N GLY A 161 -24.59 13.06 13.50
CA GLY A 161 -24.68 14.51 13.36
C GLY A 161 -24.67 14.91 11.88
N TRP A 162 -25.75 14.60 11.15
CA TRP A 162 -25.99 15.10 9.78
C TRP A 162 -27.39 15.69 9.61
N THR A 163 -27.92 16.27 10.68
CA THR A 163 -29.18 17.04 10.67
C THR A 163 -29.09 18.42 10.01
N GLN A 164 -28.00 18.80 9.32
CA GLN A 164 -27.84 20.20 8.88
C GLN A 164 -27.55 20.47 7.39
N LEU A 165 -27.80 19.54 6.46
CA LEU A 165 -27.62 19.85 5.03
C LEU A 165 -28.82 19.56 4.11
N LEU A 166 -30.02 19.33 4.65
CA LEU A 166 -31.24 19.14 3.84
C LEU A 166 -32.25 20.31 3.86
N LEU A 167 -31.89 21.48 4.40
CA LEU A 167 -32.80 22.64 4.45
C LEU A 167 -32.48 23.78 3.47
N VAL A 168 -31.56 23.62 2.52
CA VAL A 168 -31.15 24.74 1.65
C VAL A 168 -31.72 24.67 0.21
N TRP A 169 -32.32 23.56 -0.24
CA TRP A 169 -32.72 23.44 -1.66
C TRP A 169 -34.05 22.70 -1.91
N LEU A 170 -35.16 23.26 -1.43
CA LEU A 170 -36.50 22.94 -1.97
C LEU A 170 -37.32 24.23 -2.09
N PRO A 171 -37.41 24.83 -3.29
CA PRO A 171 -38.34 25.91 -3.56
C PRO A 171 -39.68 25.41 -4.12
N ALA A 172 -40.69 26.24 -3.88
CA ALA A 172 -42.01 26.35 -4.51
C ALA A 172 -43.13 25.41 -4.01
N GLY A 173 -44.12 26.02 -3.35
CA GLY A 173 -45.44 25.40 -3.20
C GLY A 173 -46.35 26.03 -2.15
N LEU A 174 -46.98 27.16 -2.49
CA LEU A 174 -48.38 27.45 -2.14
C LEU A 174 -48.81 27.37 -0.65
N LEU A 175 -48.67 28.47 0.08
CA LEU A 175 -49.75 28.91 0.98
C LEU A 175 -50.03 30.39 0.72
N ALA A 176 -51.03 30.59 -0.15
CA ALA A 176 -51.74 31.83 -0.30
C ALA A 176 -52.36 32.27 1.04
N GLY A 177 -52.42 33.58 1.27
CA GLY A 177 -53.27 34.16 2.30
C GLY A 177 -52.65 35.29 3.10
N ALA A 178 -52.19 36.36 2.44
CA ALA A 178 -51.86 37.63 3.10
C ALA A 178 -52.85 38.73 2.67
N THR A 179 -53.82 39.03 3.53
CA THR A 179 -54.53 40.32 3.56
C THR A 179 -54.76 40.66 5.04
N ARG A 180 -53.77 41.25 5.72
CA ARG A 180 -53.56 42.70 5.87
C ARG A 180 -54.74 43.42 6.52
N GLY A 181 -54.77 43.42 7.86
CA GLY A 181 -55.53 44.40 8.63
C GLY A 181 -54.81 45.76 8.65
N ARG A 182 -55.50 46.81 8.19
CA ARG A 182 -55.21 48.20 8.57
C ARG A 182 -56.50 49.03 8.55
N ARG A 183 -56.87 49.48 9.76
CA ARG A 183 -57.61 50.71 10.15
C ARG A 183 -58.87 51.12 9.39
N TYR A 184 -59.97 51.23 10.13
CA TYR A 184 -60.97 52.27 9.89
C TYR A 184 -60.76 53.42 10.87
N ALA A 185 -60.88 54.65 10.35
CA ALA A 185 -61.47 55.78 11.05
C ALA A 185 -63.00 55.62 10.99
#